data_AF-A0A9D4KZP6-F1
#
_entry.id   AF-A0A9D4KZP6-F1
#
_cell.length_a   1.000
_cell.length_b   1.000
_cell.length_c   1.000
_cell.angle_alpha   90.00
_cell.angle_beta   90.00
_cell.angle_gamma   90.00
#
_symmetry.space_group_name_H-M   'P 1'
#
loop_
_entity.id
_entity.type
_entity.pdbx_description
1 polymer ?
#
loop_
_entity_poly.entity_id
_entity_poly.type
_entity_poly.pdbx_seq_one_letter_code
_entity_poly.pdbx_strand_id
1 'polypeptide(L)'
;MQNQDPTLIDVISTNAKNFFCNTVNGNCGLCDCHTFIVTSLREQCQAVSRKKVKLRSYKNFDETKFNEDLSNVPFHIAHVFDDIDDIYWTHEHMLKQVIDEHAPVKEKVPKKHPHHT
;
A
#
# COMPACT_ATOMS: atom_id res chain seq x y z
N MET A 1 25.73 30.80 -44.23
CA MET A 1 25.15 29.60 -43.60
C MET A 1 26.29 28.63 -43.39
N GLN A 2 26.83 28.52 -42.17
CA GLN A 2 27.93 27.60 -41.89
C GLN A 2 27.39 26.17 -41.89
N ASN A 3 28.01 25.33 -42.70
CA ASN A 3 27.79 23.90 -42.75
C ASN A 3 28.49 23.31 -41.52
N GLN A 4 27.75 22.90 -40.49
CA GLN A 4 28.32 22.20 -39.35
C GLN A 4 28.20 20.70 -39.60
N ASP A 5 29.35 20.02 -39.71
CA ASP A 5 29.39 18.57 -39.75
C ASP A 5 28.87 18.02 -38.40
N PRO A 6 27.88 17.12 -38.40
CA PRO A 6 27.33 16.60 -37.16
C PRO A 6 28.39 15.79 -36.41
N THR A 7 28.70 16.18 -35.18
CA THR A 7 29.62 15.46 -34.30
C THR A 7 28.83 14.65 -33.26
N LEU A 8 29.27 13.43 -32.95
CA LEU A 8 28.66 12.56 -31.93
C LEU A 8 29.61 12.48 -30.73
N ILE A 9 29.63 13.55 -29.93
CA ILE A 9 30.54 13.68 -28.78
C ILE A 9 29.82 13.30 -27.48
N ASP A 10 28.52 13.55 -27.39
CA ASP A 10 27.72 13.34 -26.19
C ASP A 10 27.06 11.94 -26.21
N VAL A 11 27.46 11.06 -25.28
CA VAL A 11 27.00 9.66 -25.22
C VAL A 11 26.46 9.30 -23.84
N ILE A 12 25.25 8.75 -23.80
CA ILE A 12 24.66 8.11 -22.62
C ILE A 12 24.72 6.58 -22.84
N SER A 13 25.43 5.85 -21.99
CA SER A 13 25.62 4.39 -22.12
C SER A 13 25.27 3.65 -20.83
N THR A 14 24.90 2.37 -20.97
CA THR A 14 24.58 1.47 -19.86
C THR A 14 24.90 0.02 -20.23
N ASN A 15 25.30 -0.79 -19.26
CA ASN A 15 25.47 -2.23 -19.42
C ASN A 15 24.17 -3.03 -19.19
N ALA A 16 23.08 -2.36 -18.77
CA ALA A 16 21.80 -2.98 -18.47
C ALA A 16 20.82 -2.83 -19.65
N LYS A 17 20.40 -3.98 -20.22
CA LYS A 17 19.41 -4.01 -21.30
C LYS A 17 18.07 -3.41 -20.83
N ASN A 18 17.47 -2.55 -21.65
CA ASN A 18 16.19 -1.85 -21.39
C ASN A 18 16.20 -0.86 -20.21
N PHE A 19 17.37 -0.42 -19.76
CA PHE A 19 17.49 0.56 -18.66
C PHE A 19 17.14 1.99 -19.09
N PHE A 20 17.24 2.31 -20.38
CA PHE A 20 16.82 3.59 -20.95
C PHE A 20 15.51 3.46 -21.73
N CYS A 21 14.64 4.45 -21.61
CA CYS A 21 13.44 4.59 -22.45
C CYS A 21 13.15 6.06 -22.73
N ASN A 22 12.34 6.33 -23.76
CA ASN A 22 11.92 7.69 -24.15
C ASN A 22 13.12 8.63 -24.38
N THR A 23 14.12 8.16 -25.14
CA THR A 23 15.28 8.97 -25.49
C THR A 23 14.90 10.03 -26.53
N VAL A 24 15.23 11.28 -26.26
CA VAL A 24 14.96 12.42 -27.15
C VAL A 24 16.23 13.26 -27.28
N ASN A 25 16.52 13.72 -28.49
CA ASN A 25 17.51 14.75 -28.76
C ASN A 25 16.81 16.03 -29.23
N GLY A 26 17.31 17.19 -28.82
CA GLY A 26 16.70 18.46 -29.18
C GLY A 26 17.57 19.67 -28.89
N ASN A 27 17.39 20.71 -29.69
CA ASN A 27 17.99 22.01 -29.40
C ASN A 27 17.05 22.80 -28.46
N CYS A 28 17.53 23.14 -27.27
CA CYS A 28 16.78 23.93 -26.30
C CYS A 28 17.07 25.44 -26.40
N GLY A 29 17.89 25.87 -27.36
CA GLY A 29 18.31 27.26 -27.54
C GLY A 29 19.25 27.77 -26.45
N LEU A 30 19.72 26.89 -25.55
CA LEU A 30 20.62 27.22 -24.45
C LEU A 30 22.10 27.06 -24.81
N CYS A 31 22.41 26.35 -25.90
CA CYS A 31 23.76 26.11 -26.37
C CYS A 31 23.79 26.24 -27.91
N ASP A 32 24.83 26.88 -28.43
CA ASP A 32 25.06 27.11 -29.86
C ASP A 32 25.87 25.99 -30.53
N CYS A 33 26.53 25.14 -29.74
CA CYS A 33 27.42 24.09 -30.22
C CYS A 33 27.00 22.65 -29.83
N HIS A 34 26.06 22.46 -28.90
CA HIS A 34 25.57 21.13 -28.50
C HIS A 34 24.04 21.03 -28.50
N THR A 35 23.53 19.88 -28.97
CA THR A 35 22.13 19.49 -28.78
C THR A 35 21.97 18.74 -27.46
N PHE A 36 20.89 19.00 -26.74
CA PHE A 36 20.61 18.28 -25.50
C PHE A 36 20.08 16.87 -25.78
N ILE A 37 20.52 15.89 -24.98
CA ILE A 37 20.08 14.50 -25.03
C ILE A 37 19.42 14.15 -23.70
N VAL A 38 18.19 13.66 -23.74
CA VAL A 38 17.42 13.21 -22.59
C VAL A 38 17.08 11.74 -22.75
N THR A 39 17.18 10.97 -21.69
CA THR A 39 16.56 9.65 -21.62
C THR A 39 15.97 9.42 -20.23
N SER A 40 14.89 8.65 -20.15
CA SER A 40 14.31 8.24 -18.88
C SER A 40 14.95 6.93 -18.42
N LEU A 41 15.32 6.86 -17.14
CA LEU A 41 15.78 5.61 -16.53
C LEU A 41 14.58 4.73 -16.20
N ARG A 42 14.52 3.53 -16.78
CA ARG A 42 13.51 2.52 -16.45
C ARG A 42 14.02 1.72 -15.25
N GLU A 43 13.64 2.15 -14.05
CA GLU A 43 13.81 1.32 -12.87
C GLU A 43 12.89 0.10 -12.96
N GLN A 44 13.47 -1.11 -12.90
CA GLN A 44 12.71 -2.29 -12.50
C GLN A 44 12.53 -2.23 -10.98
N CYS A 45 11.64 -1.35 -10.51
CA CYS A 45 11.18 -1.43 -9.13
C CYS A 45 10.58 -2.83 -8.92
N GLN A 46 11.24 -3.67 -8.12
CA GLN A 46 10.64 -4.91 -7.64
C GLN A 46 9.26 -4.55 -7.11
N ALA A 47 8.23 -5.22 -7.62
CA ALA A 47 6.87 -4.95 -7.20
C ALA A 47 6.81 -5.13 -5.68
N VAL A 48 6.66 -4.01 -4.95
CA VAL A 48 6.53 -4.02 -3.50
C VAL A 48 5.37 -4.96 -3.19
N SER A 49 5.68 -6.10 -2.55
CA SER A 49 4.65 -7.05 -2.17
C SER A 49 3.61 -6.31 -1.33
N ARG A 50 2.35 -6.37 -1.74
CA ARG A 50 1.32 -5.59 -1.07
C ARG A 50 1.16 -6.15 0.34
N LYS A 51 1.37 -5.29 1.33
CA LYS A 51 1.12 -5.66 2.73
C LYS A 51 -0.34 -6.07 2.87
N LYS A 52 -0.56 -7.27 3.43
CA LYS A 52 -1.90 -7.72 3.81
C LYS A 52 -2.39 -6.83 4.95
N VAL A 53 -3.64 -6.41 4.89
CA VAL A 53 -4.29 -5.62 5.94
C VAL A 53 -5.31 -6.51 6.64
N LYS A 54 -5.27 -6.53 7.98
CA LYS A 54 -6.28 -7.19 8.82
C LYS A 54 -7.44 -6.22 9.05
N LEU A 55 -8.66 -6.65 8.77
CA LEU A 55 -9.87 -5.86 8.97
C LEU A 55 -11.01 -6.72 9.51
N ARG A 56 -11.94 -6.11 10.24
CA ARG A 56 -13.18 -6.74 10.71
C ARG A 56 -14.20 -6.82 9.58
N SER A 57 -14.80 -7.98 9.37
CA SER A 57 -15.75 -8.23 8.29
C SER A 57 -17.19 -8.09 8.74
N TYR A 58 -17.82 -6.96 8.41
CA TYR A 58 -19.23 -6.69 8.69
C TYR A 58 -20.23 -7.22 7.64
N LYS A 59 -19.77 -8.07 6.70
CA LYS A 59 -20.59 -8.53 5.56
C LYS A 59 -21.92 -9.17 5.97
N ASN A 60 -21.91 -9.92 7.08
CA ASN A 60 -23.08 -10.63 7.62
C ASN A 60 -23.38 -10.15 9.05
N PHE A 61 -23.04 -8.90 9.37
CA PHE A 61 -23.27 -8.36 10.71
C PHE A 61 -24.77 -8.11 10.92
N ASP A 62 -25.32 -8.68 11.98
CA ASP A 62 -26.70 -8.46 12.42
C ASP A 62 -26.66 -7.68 13.73
N GLU A 63 -27.08 -6.42 13.69
CA GLU A 63 -27.06 -5.53 14.86
C GLU A 63 -27.99 -6.01 15.97
N THR A 64 -29.15 -6.57 15.63
CA THR A 64 -30.12 -7.02 16.63
C THR A 64 -29.53 -8.19 17.40
N LYS A 65 -29.01 -9.18 16.66
CA LYS A 65 -28.39 -10.36 17.25
C LYS A 65 -27.13 -10.01 18.04
N PHE A 66 -26.30 -9.10 17.53
CA PHE A 66 -25.11 -8.63 18.23
C PHE A 66 -25.46 -7.99 19.59
N ASN A 67 -26.46 -7.11 19.62
CA ASN A 67 -26.90 -6.45 20.85
C ASN A 67 -27.51 -7.44 21.84
N GLU A 68 -28.29 -8.42 21.34
CA GLU A 68 -28.83 -9.51 22.16
C GLU A 68 -27.70 -10.34 22.79
N ASP A 69 -26.77 -10.84 21.98
CA ASP A 69 -25.63 -11.64 22.46
C ASP A 69 -24.75 -10.86 23.44
N LEU A 70 -24.51 -9.57 23.16
CA LEU A 70 -23.76 -8.68 24.05
C LEU A 70 -24.47 -8.46 25.39
N SER A 71 -25.81 -8.32 25.39
CA SER A 71 -26.60 -8.15 26.61
C SER A 71 -26.61 -9.39 27.50
N ASN A 72 -26.40 -10.57 26.90
CA ASN A 72 -26.32 -11.85 27.60
C ASN A 72 -24.92 -12.14 28.17
N VAL A 73 -23.91 -11.32 27.85
CA VAL A 73 -22.55 -11.51 28.37
C VAL A 73 -22.52 -11.21 29.88
N PRO A 74 -22.04 -12.14 30.71
CA PRO A 74 -22.01 -11.97 32.16
C PRO A 74 -20.77 -11.17 32.61
N PHE A 75 -20.69 -9.88 32.22
CA PHE A 75 -19.53 -9.01 32.55
C PHE A 75 -19.23 -8.92 34.05
N HIS A 76 -20.24 -9.07 34.90
CA HIS A 76 -20.10 -9.07 36.35
C HIS A 76 -19.16 -10.17 36.86
N ILE A 77 -18.96 -11.27 36.13
CA ILE A 77 -18.04 -12.35 36.50
C ILE A 77 -16.59 -11.85 36.55
N ALA A 78 -16.22 -10.82 35.78
CA ALA A 78 -14.88 -10.27 35.82
C ALA A 78 -14.52 -9.74 37.23
N HIS A 79 -15.49 -9.29 38.02
CA HIS A 79 -15.27 -8.77 39.37
C HIS A 79 -15.02 -9.85 40.44
N VAL A 80 -14.97 -11.12 40.06
CA VAL A 80 -14.53 -12.21 40.95
C VAL A 80 -13.02 -12.16 41.17
N PHE A 81 -12.27 -11.54 40.26
CA PHE A 81 -10.83 -11.37 40.38
C PHE A 81 -10.49 -10.14 41.23
N ASP A 82 -9.44 -10.26 42.05
CA ASP A 82 -8.95 -9.16 42.90
C ASP A 82 -7.95 -8.24 42.17
N ASP A 83 -7.31 -8.74 41.10
CA ASP A 83 -6.36 -7.97 40.28
C ASP A 83 -7.09 -7.20 39.17
N ILE A 84 -6.79 -5.92 39.05
CA ILE A 84 -7.33 -5.02 38.02
C ILE A 84 -6.97 -5.51 36.62
N ASP A 85 -5.78 -6.06 36.43
CA ASP A 85 -5.34 -6.57 35.12
C ASP A 85 -6.17 -7.81 34.72
N ASP A 86 -6.50 -8.68 35.67
CA ASP A 86 -7.33 -9.87 35.44
C ASP A 86 -8.80 -9.50 35.17
N ILE A 87 -9.33 -8.51 35.91
CA ILE A 87 -10.68 -7.95 35.65
C ILE A 87 -10.74 -7.41 34.21
N TYR A 88 -9.75 -6.59 33.82
CA TYR A 88 -9.68 -6.00 32.49
C TYR A 88 -9.56 -7.08 31.41
N TRP A 89 -8.65 -8.04 31.58
CA TRP A 89 -8.45 -9.13 30.63
C TRP A 89 -9.73 -9.96 30.43
N THR A 90 -10.41 -10.31 31.52
CA THR A 90 -11.64 -11.11 31.47
C THR A 90 -12.75 -10.35 30.73
N HIS A 91 -12.92 -9.07 31.04
CA HIS A 91 -13.89 -8.21 30.35
C HIS A 91 -13.57 -8.09 28.85
N GLU A 92 -12.31 -7.84 28.50
CA GLU A 92 -11.86 -7.75 27.11
C GLU A 92 -12.06 -9.08 26.37
N HIS A 93 -11.77 -10.21 27.03
CA HIS A 93 -11.92 -11.54 26.45
C HIS A 93 -13.38 -11.84 26.12
N MET A 94 -14.30 -11.64 27.06
CA MET A 94 -15.74 -11.86 26.85
C MET A 94 -16.29 -10.98 25.73
N LEU A 95 -15.91 -9.69 25.72
CA LEU A 95 -16.31 -8.77 24.66
C LEU A 95 -15.76 -9.21 23.28
N LYS A 96 -14.48 -9.60 23.22
CA LYS A 96 -13.84 -10.07 21.98
C LYS A 96 -14.53 -11.31 21.42
N GLN A 97 -14.99 -12.25 22.25
CA GLN A 97 -15.71 -13.43 21.76
C GLN A 97 -16.95 -13.05 20.95
N VAL A 98 -17.79 -12.15 21.48
CA VAL A 98 -18.99 -11.67 20.76
C VAL A 98 -18.60 -10.91 19.49
N ILE A 99 -17.62 -10.01 19.57
CA ILE A 99 -17.16 -9.25 18.41
C ILE A 99 -16.58 -10.18 17.32
N ASP A 100 -15.84 -11.22 17.69
CA ASP A 100 -15.23 -12.16 16.75
C ASP A 100 -16.28 -13.01 16.03
N GLU A 101 -17.35 -13.42 16.72
CA GLU A 101 -18.46 -14.15 16.14
C GLU A 101 -19.23 -13.33 15.11
N HIS A 102 -19.56 -12.07 15.44
CA HIS A 102 -20.38 -11.19 14.61
C HIS A 102 -19.59 -10.43 13.54
N ALA A 103 -18.34 -10.10 13.82
CA ALA A 103 -17.46 -9.34 12.94
C ALA A 103 -16.05 -9.96 12.90
N PRO A 104 -15.86 -11.11 12.24
CA PRO A 104 -14.58 -11.82 12.24
C PRO A 104 -13.47 -11.02 11.55
N VAL A 105 -12.23 -11.15 12.05
CA VAL A 105 -11.04 -10.58 11.40
C VAL A 105 -10.74 -11.34 10.11
N LYS A 106 -10.56 -10.62 9.01
CA LYS A 106 -10.15 -11.14 7.71
C LYS A 106 -8.92 -10.40 7.21
N GLU A 107 -8.01 -11.13 6.58
CA GLU A 107 -6.91 -10.54 5.84
C GLU A 107 -7.35 -10.23 4.41
N LYS A 108 -7.09 -9.01 3.95
CA LYS A 108 -7.28 -8.64 2.54
C LYS A 108 -6.02 -8.01 1.97
N VAL A 109 -5.76 -8.34 0.71
CA VAL A 109 -4.78 -7.64 -0.11
C VAL A 109 -5.50 -6.45 -0.75
N PRO A 110 -5.03 -5.20 -0.57
CA PRO A 110 -5.62 -4.04 -1.21
C PRO A 110 -5.67 -4.23 -2.73
N LYS A 111 -6.84 -4.02 -3.35
CA LYS A 111 -6.97 -4.04 -4.81
C LYS A 111 -6.23 -2.84 -5.40
N LYS A 112 -5.61 -3.00 -6.57
CA LYS A 112 -5.07 -1.87 -7.33
C LYS A 112 -6.25 -0.97 -7.67
N HIS A 113 -6.17 0.32 -7.34
CA HIS A 113 -6.98 1.27 -8.08
C HIS A 113 -6.48 1.24 -9.53
N PRO A 114 -7.37 1.04 -10.52
CA PRO A 114 -6.97 1.17 -11.90
C PRO A 114 -6.48 2.60 -12.11
N HIS A 115 -5.22 2.76 -12.53
CA HIS A 115 -4.81 3.99 -13.17
C HIS A 115 -5.64 4.10 -14.45
N HIS A 116 -6.56 5.05 -14.49
CA HIS A 116 -7.08 5.53 -15.77
C HIS A 116 -5.92 6.22 -16.49
N THR A 117 -5.34 5.51 -17.45
CA THR A 117 -4.50 6.07 -18.51
C THR A 117 -5.36 6.29 -19.73
#